data_AF-A0A2A9NHE7-F1
#
_entry.id   AF-A0A2A9NHE7-F1
#
_cell.length_a   1.000
_cell.length_b   1.000
_cell.length_c   1.000
_cell.angle_alpha   90.00
_cell.angle_beta   90.00
_cell.angle_gamma   90.00
#
_symmetry.space_group_name_H-M   'P 1'
#
loop_
_entity.id
_entity.type
_entity.pdbx_description
1 polymer ?
#
loop_
_entity_poly.entity_id
_entity_poly.type
_entity_poly.pdbx_seq_one_letter_code
_entity_poly.pdbx_strand_id
1 'polypeptide(L)'
;MNEYPYVTSYQLNGKQYPFVYDEDQPLESRRVFIVQSGGRRLCVKFVRRYSQEAHKFWEERGRAPELITVNMLPAGWLMVVMEYLQGFEHWKSPPKSVWLELVGLMDEFQRHGFVHGDIRGANILIGRENGELVFKLIDFDWAGKMGMTHYPSRLHPAIVRAQDVLPCGVIQFADDNYMVNQLSHSL
;
A
#
# COMPACT_ATOMS: atom_id res chain seq x y z
N MET A 1 20.16 -17.32 12.99
CA MET A 1 20.18 -16.87 11.58
C MET A 1 19.38 -15.58 11.56
N ASN A 2 19.94 -14.46 11.09
CA ASN A 2 19.23 -13.17 11.14
C ASN A 2 17.93 -13.24 10.34
N GLU A 3 16.79 -13.16 11.01
CA GLU A 3 15.45 -13.16 10.40
C GLU A 3 15.14 -11.85 9.65
N TYR A 4 15.96 -10.81 9.84
CA TYR A 4 15.77 -9.48 9.27
C TYR A 4 16.78 -9.12 8.17
N PRO A 5 16.38 -8.24 7.22
CA PRO A 5 17.31 -7.65 6.26
C PRO A 5 18.46 -6.89 6.94
N TYR A 6 19.63 -6.87 6.31
CA TYR A 6 20.83 -6.23 6.88
C TYR A 6 20.74 -4.69 6.97
N VAL A 7 19.78 -4.06 6.29
CA VAL A 7 19.62 -2.61 6.27
C VAL A 7 19.00 -2.15 7.59
N THR A 8 19.62 -1.17 8.25
CA THR A 8 19.23 -0.67 9.60
C THR A 8 19.19 0.86 9.67
N SER A 9 19.10 1.54 8.53
CA SER A 9 18.94 2.98 8.47
C SER A 9 18.30 3.41 7.16
N TYR A 10 17.67 4.59 7.15
CA TYR A 10 17.15 5.23 5.94
C TYR A 10 17.72 6.63 5.76
N GLN A 11 17.67 7.13 4.53
CA GLN A 11 18.07 8.49 4.16
C GLN A 11 16.83 9.35 3.93
N LEU A 12 16.81 10.51 4.57
CA LEU A 12 15.79 11.54 4.40
C LEU A 12 16.48 12.91 4.35
N ASN A 13 16.25 13.66 3.28
CA ASN A 13 16.82 15.00 3.06
C ASN A 13 18.35 15.06 3.28
N GLY A 14 19.06 14.05 2.78
CA GLY A 14 20.53 13.93 2.89
C GLY A 14 21.05 13.53 4.27
N LYS A 15 20.18 13.28 5.24
CA LYS A 15 20.55 12.77 6.58
C LYS A 15 20.22 11.30 6.71
N GLN A 16 21.06 10.57 7.43
CA GLN A 16 20.85 9.17 7.75
C GLN A 16 20.18 9.02 9.11
N TYR A 17 19.15 8.18 9.18
CA TYR A 17 18.37 7.90 10.37
C TYR A 17 18.46 6.40 10.67
N PRO A 18 19.09 6.00 11.79
CA PRO A 18 19.16 4.60 12.18
C PRO A 18 17.80 4.10 12.68
N PHE A 19 17.57 2.80 12.52
CA PHE A 19 16.41 2.11 13.09
C PHE A 19 16.78 0.71 13.58
N VAL A 20 15.93 0.16 14.43
CA VAL A 20 16.01 -1.25 14.89
C VAL A 20 14.72 -1.95 14.51
N TYR A 21 14.81 -3.20 14.06
CA TYR A 21 13.62 -4.02 13.79
C TYR A 21 12.87 -4.31 15.08
N ASP A 22 11.55 -4.19 15.05
CA ASP A 22 10.70 -4.55 16.18
C ASP A 22 10.59 -6.09 16.23
N GLU A 23 11.17 -6.70 17.26
CA GLU A 23 11.22 -8.16 17.44
C GLU A 23 9.82 -8.74 17.74
N ASP A 24 8.95 -7.94 18.35
CA ASP A 24 7.57 -8.31 18.70
C ASP A 24 6.56 -7.90 17.61
N GLN A 25 7.01 -7.72 16.37
CA GLN A 25 6.12 -7.29 15.30
C GLN A 25 5.05 -8.34 14.99
N PRO A 26 3.77 -7.95 14.84
CA PRO A 26 2.68 -8.87 14.52
C PRO A 26 2.60 -9.23 13.03
N LEU A 27 3.56 -8.75 12.21
CA LEU A 27 3.52 -8.92 10.76
C LEU A 27 4.21 -10.23 10.37
N GLU A 28 3.48 -11.13 9.69
CA GLU A 28 4.04 -12.35 9.09
C GLU A 28 4.68 -12.09 7.70
N SER A 29 4.85 -10.82 7.33
CA SER A 29 5.34 -10.44 6.00
C SER A 29 6.84 -10.62 5.86
N ARG A 30 7.27 -11.21 4.73
CA ARG A 30 8.70 -11.33 4.39
C ARG A 30 9.32 -10.06 3.80
N ARG A 31 8.52 -9.00 3.61
CA ARG A 31 8.95 -7.77 2.92
C ARG A 31 8.57 -6.49 3.64
N VAL A 32 7.72 -6.56 4.65
CA VAL A 32 7.23 -5.41 5.40
C VAL A 32 7.56 -5.64 6.86
N PHE A 33 8.24 -4.68 7.48
CA PHE A 33 8.74 -4.79 8.83
C PHE A 33 8.36 -3.56 9.65
N ILE A 34 8.04 -3.77 10.93
CA ILE A 34 7.96 -2.66 11.89
C ILE A 34 9.35 -2.36 12.40
N VAL A 35 9.71 -1.07 12.47
CA VAL A 35 10.99 -0.61 13.00
C VAL A 35 10.81 0.54 13.98
N GLN A 36 11.74 0.69 14.91
CA GLN A 36 11.85 1.81 15.83
C GLN A 36 12.89 2.80 15.32
N SER A 37 12.51 4.06 15.10
CA SER A 37 13.41 5.14 14.67
C SER A 37 13.02 6.43 15.38
N GLY A 38 13.97 7.12 16.00
CA GLY A 38 13.72 8.44 16.63
C GLY A 38 12.59 8.45 17.67
N GLY A 39 12.37 7.33 18.38
CA GLY A 39 11.30 7.20 19.38
C GLY A 39 9.90 6.93 18.82
N ARG A 40 9.75 6.68 17.51
CA ARG A 40 8.48 6.29 16.89
C ARG A 40 8.58 4.97 16.11
N ARG A 41 7.46 4.26 16.04
CA ARG A 41 7.29 3.09 15.16
C ARG A 41 7.07 3.53 13.73
N LEU A 42 7.75 2.84 12.80
CA LEU A 42 7.65 3.03 11.36
C LEU A 42 7.42 1.69 10.67
N CYS A 43 6.89 1.75 9.46
CA CYS A 43 6.78 0.61 8.56
C CYS A 43 7.84 0.71 7.47
N VAL A 44 8.66 -0.33 7.30
CA VAL A 44 9.69 -0.42 6.25
C VAL A 44 9.34 -1.56 5.32
N LYS A 45 9.17 -1.26 4.03
CA LYS A 45 8.86 -2.23 2.98
C LYS A 45 9.99 -2.33 1.96
N PHE A 46 10.40 -3.56 1.63
CA PHE A 46 11.42 -3.85 0.62
C PHE A 46 10.80 -4.41 -0.65
N VAL A 47 10.89 -3.66 -1.74
CA VAL A 47 10.19 -3.95 -3.02
C VAL A 47 11.06 -3.65 -4.23
N ARG A 48 10.67 -4.17 -5.40
CA ARG A 48 11.35 -3.92 -6.68
C ARG A 48 10.75 -2.78 -7.48
N ARG A 49 9.47 -2.49 -7.22
CA ARG A 49 8.70 -1.44 -7.85
C ARG A 49 7.80 -0.83 -6.81
N TYR A 50 7.63 0.49 -6.87
CA TYR A 50 6.75 1.21 -6.00
C TYR A 50 6.32 2.52 -6.66
N SER A 51 5.03 2.81 -6.69
CA SER A 51 4.52 4.07 -7.21
C SER A 51 4.42 5.11 -6.10
N GLN A 52 5.45 5.96 -5.98
CA GLN A 52 5.45 7.09 -5.05
C GLN A 52 4.35 8.10 -5.38
N GLU A 53 4.11 8.34 -6.67
CA GLU A 53 3.11 9.29 -7.16
C GLU A 53 1.70 8.83 -6.80
N ALA A 54 1.39 7.55 -7.02
CA ALA A 54 0.11 6.99 -6.64
C ALA A 54 -0.06 7.01 -5.12
N HIS A 55 0.96 6.64 -4.35
CA HIS A 55 0.91 6.72 -2.89
C HIS A 55 0.63 8.16 -2.42
N LYS A 56 1.41 9.14 -2.90
CA LYS A 56 1.24 10.55 -2.53
C LYS A 56 -0.15 11.08 -2.82
N PHE A 57 -0.77 10.69 -3.94
CA PHE A 57 -2.16 11.04 -4.22
C PHE A 57 -3.12 10.65 -3.08
N TRP A 58 -2.99 9.42 -2.55
CA TRP A 58 -3.86 8.94 -1.47
C TRP A 58 -3.45 9.54 -0.12
N GLU A 59 -2.15 9.73 0.13
CA GLU A 59 -1.63 10.38 1.35
C GLU A 59 -2.15 11.81 1.49
N GLU A 60 -2.12 12.61 0.42
CA GLU A 60 -2.60 14.00 0.41
C GLU A 60 -4.10 14.12 0.73
N ARG A 61 -4.85 13.02 0.57
CA ARG A 61 -6.28 12.91 0.92
C ARG A 61 -6.50 12.31 2.31
N GLY A 62 -5.43 12.03 3.05
CA GLY A 62 -5.49 11.34 4.34
C GLY A 62 -5.92 9.87 4.21
N ARG A 63 -5.77 9.25 3.04
CA ARG A 63 -6.23 7.89 2.72
C ARG A 63 -5.11 6.91 2.36
N ALA A 64 -3.87 7.24 2.71
CA ALA A 64 -2.73 6.33 2.79
C ALA A 64 -1.83 6.75 3.97
N PRO A 65 -0.93 5.88 4.45
CA PRO A 65 0.06 6.27 5.46
C PRO A 65 0.94 7.43 4.96
N GLU A 66 1.53 8.21 5.88
CA GLU A 66 2.59 9.16 5.50
C GLU A 66 3.75 8.41 4.80
N LEU A 67 4.06 8.75 3.55
CA LEU A 67 5.28 8.31 2.87
C LEU A 67 6.45 9.20 3.28
N ILE A 68 7.32 8.67 4.14
CA ILE A 68 8.45 9.39 4.73
C ILE A 68 9.59 9.50 3.72
N THR A 69 10.00 8.38 3.12
CA THR A 69 11.06 8.36 2.10
C THR A 69 11.03 7.06 1.30
N VAL A 70 11.56 7.11 0.08
CA VAL A 70 11.90 5.91 -0.70
C VAL A 70 13.38 5.97 -1.02
N ASN A 71 14.12 4.97 -0.55
CA ASN A 71 15.56 4.86 -0.79
C ASN A 71 15.84 3.75 -1.78
N MET A 72 16.69 4.03 -2.76
CA MET A 72 17.22 3.03 -3.66
C MET A 72 18.30 2.21 -2.95
N LEU A 73 18.19 0.90 -3.07
CA LEU A 73 19.14 -0.08 -2.55
C LEU A 73 19.84 -0.82 -3.69
N PRO A 74 20.97 -1.49 -3.41
CA PRO A 74 21.68 -2.28 -4.40
C PRO A 74 20.79 -3.29 -5.15
N ALA A 75 21.25 -3.64 -6.35
CA ALA A 75 20.59 -4.57 -7.25
C ALA A 75 19.20 -4.15 -7.73
N GLY A 76 18.74 -2.90 -7.49
CA GLY A 76 17.41 -2.42 -7.91
C GLY A 76 16.30 -2.77 -6.92
N TRP A 77 16.62 -2.80 -5.63
CA TRP A 77 15.62 -2.83 -4.57
C TRP A 77 15.29 -1.40 -4.13
N LEU A 78 14.11 -1.23 -3.57
CA LEU A 78 13.64 -0.01 -2.92
C LEU A 78 13.35 -0.35 -1.47
N MET A 79 13.74 0.56 -0.58
CA MET A 79 13.27 0.60 0.79
C MET A 79 12.28 1.76 0.91
N VAL A 80 11.03 1.42 1.12
CA VAL A 80 9.93 2.37 1.33
C VAL A 80 9.73 2.50 2.82
N VAL A 81 9.90 3.70 3.35
CA VAL A 81 9.69 4.00 4.77
C VAL A 81 8.43 4.85 4.88
N MET A 82 7.48 4.39 5.68
CA MET A 82 6.18 5.03 5.85
C MET A 82 5.69 4.94 7.29
N GLU A 83 4.65 5.71 7.60
CA GLU A 83 3.95 5.65 8.88
C GLU A 83 3.51 4.21 9.23
N TYR A 84 3.65 3.87 10.52
CA TYR A 84 3.00 2.70 11.08
C TYR A 84 1.60 3.08 11.58
N LEU A 85 0.58 2.54 10.92
CA LEU A 85 -0.83 2.80 11.24
C LEU A 85 -1.27 2.01 12.49
N GLN A 86 -0.87 2.46 13.67
CA GLN A 86 -1.20 1.82 14.93
C GLN A 86 -2.72 1.82 15.18
N GLY A 87 -3.28 0.66 15.53
CA GLY A 87 -4.71 0.51 15.83
C GLY A 87 -5.61 0.42 14.60
N PHE A 88 -5.03 0.36 13.40
CA PHE A 88 -5.76 0.05 12.18
C PHE A 88 -5.82 -1.46 11.96
N GLU A 89 -6.94 -1.95 11.43
CA GLU A 89 -7.17 -3.35 11.10
C GLU A 89 -7.51 -3.54 9.63
N HIS A 90 -7.34 -4.74 9.09
CA HIS A 90 -7.77 -5.03 7.71
C HIS A 90 -9.28 -4.79 7.51
N TRP A 91 -9.65 -4.44 6.27
CA TRP A 91 -11.02 -4.20 5.85
C TRP A 91 -11.94 -5.40 6.13
N LYS A 92 -12.83 -5.24 7.11
CA LYS A 92 -13.83 -6.22 7.54
C LYS A 92 -15.24 -5.63 7.42
N SER A 93 -15.74 -5.49 6.20
CA SER A 93 -17.11 -4.99 5.90
C SER A 93 -17.48 -3.71 6.66
N PRO A 94 -16.82 -2.57 6.39
CA PRO A 94 -17.14 -1.31 7.07
C PRO A 94 -18.52 -0.77 6.70
N PRO A 95 -19.01 0.28 7.38
CA PRO A 95 -20.23 0.97 6.97
C PRO A 95 -20.20 1.40 5.50
N LYS A 96 -21.40 1.45 4.88
CA LYS A 96 -21.58 1.85 3.49
C LYS A 96 -20.94 3.20 3.14
N SER A 97 -20.93 4.14 4.07
CA SER A 97 -20.30 5.45 3.90
C SER A 97 -18.81 5.37 3.58
N VAL A 98 -18.05 4.51 4.25
CA VAL A 98 -16.59 4.34 4.04
C VAL A 98 -16.30 3.80 2.64
N TRP A 99 -17.13 2.87 2.16
CA TRP A 99 -16.99 2.37 0.79
C TRP A 99 -17.42 3.38 -0.26
N LEU A 100 -18.49 4.14 -0.02
CA LEU A 100 -18.89 5.23 -0.95
C LEU A 100 -17.78 6.27 -1.09
N GLU A 101 -17.08 6.57 0.01
CA GLU A 101 -15.89 7.42 -0.02
C GLU A 101 -14.76 6.80 -0.86
N LEU A 102 -14.44 5.51 -0.64
CA LEU A 102 -13.45 4.79 -1.46
C LEU A 102 -13.80 4.85 -2.95
N VAL A 103 -15.06 4.65 -3.32
CA VAL A 103 -15.54 4.74 -4.70
C VAL A 103 -15.33 6.16 -5.27
N GLY A 104 -15.69 7.20 -4.52
CA GLY A 104 -15.51 8.58 -4.95
C GLY A 104 -14.04 8.96 -5.15
N LEU A 105 -13.17 8.51 -4.26
CA LEU A 105 -11.72 8.75 -4.37
C LEU A 105 -11.07 7.90 -5.46
N MET A 106 -11.60 6.70 -5.74
CA MET A 106 -11.14 5.89 -6.86
C MET A 106 -11.42 6.57 -8.20
N ASP A 107 -12.63 7.13 -8.36
CA ASP A 107 -12.99 7.90 -9.56
C ASP A 107 -12.06 9.11 -9.74
N GLU A 108 -11.73 9.81 -8.65
CA GLU A 108 -10.73 10.89 -8.70
C GLU A 108 -9.32 10.40 -9.06
N PHE A 109 -8.88 9.28 -8.48
CA PHE A 109 -7.59 8.66 -8.77
C PHE A 109 -7.44 8.29 -10.26
N GLN A 110 -8.50 7.75 -10.84
CA GLN A 110 -8.58 7.42 -12.27
C GLN A 110 -8.58 8.66 -13.16
N ARG A 111 -9.26 9.74 -12.77
CA ARG A 111 -9.19 11.03 -13.49
C ARG A 111 -7.78 11.61 -13.54
N HIS A 112 -6.94 11.31 -12.55
CA HIS A 112 -5.51 11.66 -12.54
C HIS A 112 -4.63 10.69 -13.34
N GLY A 113 -5.25 9.72 -14.03
CA GLY A 113 -4.60 8.74 -14.89
C GLY A 113 -3.94 7.59 -14.14
N PHE A 114 -4.25 7.38 -12.86
CA PHE A 114 -3.64 6.34 -12.07
C PHE A 114 -4.50 5.08 -11.97
N VAL A 115 -3.84 3.94 -11.89
CA VAL A 115 -4.40 2.62 -11.54
C VAL A 115 -3.61 2.06 -10.35
N HIS A 116 -4.27 1.22 -9.54
CA HIS A 116 -3.67 0.57 -8.37
C HIS A 116 -3.29 -0.89 -8.67
N GLY A 117 -4.22 -1.65 -9.25
CA GLY A 117 -4.01 -3.02 -9.69
C GLY A 117 -4.12 -4.09 -8.62
N ASP A 118 -4.12 -3.74 -7.33
CA ASP A 118 -4.28 -4.69 -6.22
C ASP A 118 -5.23 -4.17 -5.13
N ILE A 119 -6.40 -3.65 -5.49
CA ILE A 119 -7.38 -3.18 -4.51
C ILE A 119 -8.09 -4.39 -3.90
N ARG A 120 -7.90 -4.60 -2.60
CA ARG A 120 -8.52 -5.71 -1.87
C ARG A 120 -8.52 -5.42 -0.38
N GLY A 121 -9.34 -6.14 0.39
CA GLY A 121 -9.44 -5.91 1.83
C GLY A 121 -8.13 -6.13 2.59
N ALA A 122 -7.22 -6.95 2.04
CA ALA A 122 -5.86 -7.12 2.57
C ALA A 122 -4.99 -5.86 2.42
N ASN A 123 -5.27 -5.01 1.42
CA ASN A 123 -4.53 -3.79 1.13
C ASN A 123 -5.28 -2.52 1.55
N ILE A 124 -6.38 -2.67 2.31
CA ILE A 124 -7.09 -1.54 2.90
C ILE A 124 -7.20 -1.77 4.39
N LEU A 125 -6.71 -0.81 5.16
CA LEU A 125 -6.84 -0.80 6.60
C LEU A 125 -7.92 0.17 7.03
N ILE A 126 -8.56 -0.09 8.17
CA ILE A 126 -9.63 0.70 8.76
C ILE A 126 -9.26 1.00 10.21
N GLY A 127 -9.39 2.25 10.61
CA GLY A 127 -9.09 2.71 11.95
C GLY A 127 -9.91 3.95 12.29
N ARG A 128 -9.55 4.62 13.39
CA ARG A 128 -10.17 5.89 13.77
C ARG A 128 -9.15 7.01 13.84
N GLU A 129 -9.50 8.13 13.24
CA GLU A 129 -8.75 9.39 13.34
C GLU A 129 -9.73 10.47 13.82
N ASN A 130 -9.37 11.19 14.88
CA ASN A 130 -10.23 12.22 15.50
C ASN A 130 -11.65 11.72 15.86
N GLY A 131 -11.79 10.43 16.17
CA GLY A 131 -13.07 9.78 16.47
C GLY A 131 -13.85 9.29 15.26
N GLU A 132 -13.46 9.66 14.05
CA GLU A 132 -14.12 9.25 12.81
C GLU A 132 -13.52 7.96 12.24
N LEU A 133 -14.38 7.10 11.69
CA LEU A 133 -13.94 5.87 11.04
C LEU A 133 -13.33 6.21 9.68
N VAL A 134 -12.10 5.79 9.46
CA VAL A 134 -11.31 6.13 8.28
C VAL A 134 -10.73 4.86 7.66
N PHE A 135 -10.56 4.85 6.34
CA PHE A 135 -9.75 3.84 5.67
C PHE A 135 -8.40 4.42 5.22
N LYS A 136 -7.41 3.53 5.08
CA LYS A 136 -6.10 3.81 4.49
C LYS A 136 -5.78 2.71 3.48
N LEU A 137 -5.53 3.09 2.24
CA LEU A 137 -5.01 2.21 1.20
C LEU A 137 -3.50 2.03 1.39
N ILE A 138 -3.04 0.79 1.28
CA ILE A 138 -1.63 0.41 1.34
C ILE A 138 -1.26 -0.42 0.12
N ASP A 139 0.04 -0.71 -0.04
CA ASP A 139 0.58 -1.56 -1.10
C ASP A 139 0.45 -1.01 -2.54
N PHE A 140 1.27 0.00 -2.85
CA PHE A 140 1.35 0.64 -4.16
C PHE A 140 2.39 0.00 -5.12
N ASP A 141 2.70 -1.29 -4.95
CA ASP A 141 3.76 -1.96 -5.73
C ASP A 141 3.40 -2.11 -7.21
N TRP A 142 2.11 -2.28 -7.51
CA TRP A 142 1.59 -2.44 -8.88
C TRP A 142 0.96 -1.17 -9.44
N ALA A 143 0.75 -0.18 -8.57
CA ALA A 143 0.15 1.09 -8.94
C ALA A 143 1.03 1.87 -9.93
N GLY A 144 0.44 2.84 -10.62
CA GLY A 144 1.15 3.67 -11.58
C GLY A 144 0.20 4.33 -12.57
N LYS A 145 0.76 4.90 -13.64
CA LYS A 145 -0.04 5.46 -14.73
C LYS A 145 -0.68 4.35 -15.57
N MET A 146 -1.95 4.53 -15.91
CA MET A 146 -2.68 3.67 -16.84
C MET A 146 -1.91 3.61 -18.18
N GLY A 147 -1.83 2.41 -18.77
CA GLY A 147 -1.07 2.18 -20.01
C GLY A 147 0.44 1.99 -19.82
N MET A 148 1.00 2.35 -18.65
CA MET A 148 2.43 2.21 -18.36
C MET A 148 2.74 1.16 -17.28
N THR A 149 1.74 0.80 -16.47
CA THR A 149 1.88 -0.25 -15.46
C THR A 149 1.25 -1.56 -15.90
N HIS A 150 1.86 -2.66 -15.47
CA HIS A 150 1.55 -4.01 -15.90
C HIS A 150 1.53 -4.93 -14.70
N TYR A 151 0.68 -5.94 -14.76
CA TYR A 151 0.68 -7.05 -13.82
C TYR A 151 2.00 -7.84 -13.86
N PRO A 152 2.40 -8.50 -12.78
CA PRO A 152 3.55 -9.40 -12.80
C PRO A 152 3.28 -10.61 -13.72
N SER A 153 4.36 -11.31 -14.10
CA SER A 153 4.28 -12.53 -14.90
C SER A 153 3.57 -13.70 -14.23
N ARG A 154 3.37 -13.61 -12.91
CA ARG A 154 2.61 -14.59 -12.12
C ARG A 154 1.60 -13.86 -11.26
N LEU A 155 0.33 -14.13 -11.51
CA LEU A 155 -0.78 -13.70 -10.70
C LEU A 155 -1.16 -14.81 -9.73
N HIS A 156 -1.46 -14.46 -8.47
CA HIS A 156 -1.90 -15.44 -7.50
C HIS A 156 -3.31 -15.95 -7.87
N PRO A 157 -3.52 -17.26 -8.06
CA PRO A 157 -4.77 -17.81 -8.60
C PRO A 157 -5.96 -17.68 -7.64
N ALA A 158 -5.70 -17.61 -6.33
CA ALA A 158 -6.76 -17.41 -5.33
C ALA A 158 -7.31 -15.97 -5.27
N ILE A 159 -6.67 -15.01 -5.96
CA ILE A 159 -7.17 -13.63 -6.01
C ILE A 159 -8.05 -13.50 -7.25
N VAL A 160 -9.35 -13.31 -7.04
CA VAL A 160 -10.34 -13.06 -8.09
C VAL A 160 -10.05 -11.71 -8.76
N ARG A 161 -10.09 -11.68 -10.09
CA ARG A 161 -9.81 -10.49 -10.92
C ARG A 161 -10.84 -10.37 -12.04
N ALA A 162 -10.87 -9.22 -12.70
CA ALA A 162 -11.68 -9.04 -13.90
C ALA A 162 -11.30 -10.05 -14.98
N GLN A 163 -12.28 -10.45 -15.80
CA GLN A 163 -12.15 -11.56 -16.75
C GLN A 163 -10.99 -11.39 -17.76
N ASP A 164 -10.70 -10.16 -18.14
CA ASP A 164 -9.70 -9.83 -19.16
C ASP A 164 -8.30 -9.59 -18.59
N VAL A 165 -8.10 -9.78 -17.28
CA VAL A 165 -6.79 -9.62 -16.65
C VAL A 165 -5.85 -10.76 -17.04
N LEU A 166 -4.71 -10.40 -17.64
CA LEU A 166 -3.66 -11.33 -18.05
C LEU A 166 -2.37 -11.09 -17.25
N PRO A 167 -1.56 -12.13 -16.97
CA PRO A 167 -0.19 -11.95 -16.54
C PRO A 167 0.59 -11.09 -17.54
N CYS A 168 1.44 -10.19 -17.03
CA CYS A 168 2.10 -9.15 -17.85
C CYS A 168 1.15 -8.21 -18.62
N GLY A 169 -0.16 -8.28 -18.41
CA GLY A 169 -1.13 -7.37 -19.03
C GLY A 169 -1.08 -5.97 -18.42
N VAL A 170 -1.46 -4.97 -19.20
CA VAL A 170 -1.63 -3.58 -18.72
C VAL A 170 -2.73 -3.55 -17.66
N ILE A 171 -2.47 -2.86 -16.55
CA ILE A 171 -3.51 -2.64 -15.53
C ILE A 171 -4.44 -1.53 -16.01
N GLN A 172 -5.74 -1.80 -16.02
CA GLN A 172 -6.78 -0.90 -16.50
C GLN A 172 -7.66 -0.37 -15.37
N PHE A 173 -8.37 0.73 -15.61
CA PHE A 173 -9.36 1.26 -14.67
C PHE A 173 -10.48 0.24 -14.38
N ALA A 174 -10.86 -0.57 -15.37
CA ALA A 174 -11.86 -1.63 -15.21
C ALA A 174 -11.44 -2.69 -14.18
N ASP A 175 -10.13 -2.96 -14.06
CA ASP A 175 -9.61 -3.91 -13.10
C ASP A 175 -9.82 -3.39 -11.67
N ASP A 176 -9.47 -2.12 -11.43
CA ASP A 176 -9.68 -1.44 -10.15
C ASP A 176 -11.17 -1.34 -9.80
N ASN A 177 -12.03 -1.01 -10.77
CA ASN A 177 -13.47 -0.94 -10.58
C ASN A 177 -14.06 -2.31 -10.20
N TYR A 178 -13.63 -3.36 -10.88
CA TYR A 178 -14.03 -4.72 -10.55
C TYR A 178 -13.64 -5.06 -9.11
N MET A 179 -12.38 -4.79 -8.74
CA MET A 179 -11.86 -5.03 -7.40
C MET A 179 -12.62 -4.25 -6.30
N VAL A 180 -12.92 -2.97 -6.52
CA VAL A 180 -13.73 -2.15 -5.59
C VAL A 180 -15.14 -2.70 -5.44
N ASN A 181 -15.74 -3.23 -6.51
CA ASN A 181 -17.06 -3.86 -6.46
C ASN A 181 -17.05 -5.18 -5.68
N GLN A 182 -15.94 -5.91 -5.66
CA GLN A 182 -15.80 -7.13 -4.84
C GLN A 182 -15.67 -6.84 -3.33
N LEU A 183 -15.38 -5.60 -2.93
CA LEU A 183 -15.34 -5.20 -1.52
C LEU A 183 -16.73 -5.00 -0.89
N SER A 184 -17.79 -5.34 -1.62
CA SER A 184 -19.17 -5.06 -1.25
C SER A 184 -19.56 -5.60 0.13
N HIS A 185 -20.39 -4.81 0.80
CA HIS A 185 -20.89 -4.98 2.16
C HIS A 185 -21.65 -6.28 2.36
N SER A 186 -21.55 -6.84 3.55
CA SER A 186 -22.67 -7.58 4.12
C SER A 186 -23.84 -6.59 4.22
N LEU A 187 -24.95 -6.87 3.53
CA LEU A 187 -26.22 -6.15 3.68
C LEU A 187 -26.72 -6.20 5.14
#